data_AF-A0A356KVU4-F1
#
_entry.id   AF-A0A356KVU4-F1
#
_cell.length_a   1.000
_cell.length_b   1.000
_cell.length_c   1.000
_cell.angle_alpha   90.00
_cell.angle_beta   90.00
_cell.angle_gamma   90.00
#
_symmetry.space_group_name_H-M   'P 1'
#
loop_
_entity.id
_entity.type
_entity.pdbx_description
1 polymer ?
#
loop_
_entity_poly.entity_id
_entity_poly.type
_entity_poly.pdbx_seq_one_letter_code
_entity_poly.pdbx_strand_id
1 'polypeptide(L)'
;PPGYQSFRITIYTNDPTQKDRGSYCTILNLRGEVRTLFRKAPHGAFFGEVIQGIQAKPRVVKIYGLGAAKQGFSLELASEPPPYVSVSVKPWASPDGRRRGQEVQVQLSPDAPLGSFQIPLEFRTSVKEQPTLRVMCAALVNTRITGPPTVFFGDLERAKGGSRTIVVERRDGKDGIPLVKARYDAKVLELTSKEIGPRRLEVELKVRPGVAPGPLTAQVDLLFDDPDQRLLTIPVSGRVLPQVSVAPRIVLLPAKAEPGAVVATLKVSPRPGKVSLEPSDCGLSARLKEGAVEVLCSGALPKQEVFLVVHTGVLGEELTRVPLVPRD
;
A
#
# COMPACT_ATOMS: atom_id res chain seq x y z
N PRO A 1 28.27 -8.23 -14.65
CA PRO A 1 27.91 -9.42 -13.83
C PRO A 1 28.57 -10.67 -14.45
N PRO A 2 28.85 -11.73 -13.68
CA PRO A 2 29.36 -12.97 -14.27
C PRO A 2 28.40 -13.54 -15.32
N GLY A 3 28.92 -14.24 -16.32
CA GLY A 3 28.18 -14.82 -17.43
C GLY A 3 28.54 -14.20 -18.78
N TYR A 4 27.84 -14.64 -19.83
CA TYR A 4 28.03 -14.12 -21.19
C TYR A 4 27.59 -12.66 -21.27
N GLN A 5 28.49 -11.82 -21.78
CA GLN A 5 28.27 -10.42 -22.04
C GLN A 5 28.46 -10.16 -23.53
N SER A 6 27.61 -9.30 -24.09
CA SER A 6 27.71 -8.82 -25.46
C SER A 6 27.60 -7.31 -25.46
N PHE A 7 28.63 -6.64 -25.97
CA PHE A 7 28.66 -5.21 -26.16
C PHE A 7 28.70 -4.88 -27.64
N ARG A 8 27.97 -3.83 -28.01
CA ARG A 8 28.03 -3.27 -29.35
C ARG A 8 28.65 -1.89 -29.25
N ILE A 9 29.79 -1.71 -29.91
CA ILE A 9 30.45 -0.42 -30.03
C ILE A 9 30.21 0.09 -31.44
N THR A 10 29.62 1.27 -31.54
CA THR A 10 29.48 1.98 -32.81
C THR A 10 30.67 2.91 -32.98
N ILE A 11 31.42 2.71 -34.06
CA ILE A 11 32.61 3.48 -34.38
C ILE A 11 32.29 4.32 -35.61
N TYR A 12 32.37 5.64 -35.47
CA TYR A 12 32.28 6.58 -36.58
C TYR A 12 33.68 6.78 -37.17
N THR A 13 33.79 6.64 -38.48
CA THR A 13 35.06 6.60 -39.22
C THR A 13 34.94 7.46 -40.48
N ASN A 14 36.02 8.14 -40.88
CA ASN A 14 36.04 8.92 -42.12
C ASN A 14 36.19 8.04 -43.39
N ASP A 15 36.21 6.72 -43.25
CA ASP A 15 36.21 5.78 -44.37
C ASP A 15 34.80 5.62 -44.96
N PRO A 16 34.55 6.10 -46.19
CA PRO A 16 33.23 6.02 -46.84
C PRO A 16 32.83 4.59 -47.22
N THR A 17 33.77 3.64 -47.17
CA THR A 17 33.50 2.22 -47.47
C THR A 17 32.85 1.48 -46.30
N GLN A 18 32.93 2.03 -45.09
CA GLN A 18 32.34 1.46 -43.87
C GLN A 18 30.86 1.86 -43.74
N LYS A 19 29.96 0.89 -43.81
CA LYS A 19 28.50 1.13 -43.96
C LYS A 19 27.59 0.32 -43.04
N ASP A 20 28.10 -0.22 -41.94
CA ASP A 20 27.36 -1.14 -41.06
C ASP A 20 26.07 -0.51 -40.48
N ARG A 21 26.00 0.83 -40.38
CA ARG A 21 24.78 1.56 -39.99
C ARG A 21 24.66 2.93 -40.68
N GLY A 22 24.74 2.92 -42.00
CA GLY A 22 24.88 4.13 -42.82
C GLY A 22 26.34 4.45 -43.10
N SER A 23 26.61 5.42 -43.99
CA SER A 23 27.98 5.79 -44.37
C SER A 23 28.80 6.22 -43.15
N TYR A 24 30.10 5.91 -43.15
CA TYR A 24 31.06 6.34 -42.11
C TYR A 24 30.87 5.64 -40.75
N CYS A 25 30.34 4.42 -40.76
CA CYS A 25 29.99 3.71 -39.52
C CYS A 25 30.36 2.22 -39.59
N THR A 26 31.08 1.74 -38.58
CA THR A 26 31.40 0.32 -38.35
C THR A 26 30.83 -0.12 -37.01
N ILE A 27 30.29 -1.34 -36.93
CA ILE A 27 29.80 -1.95 -35.71
C ILE A 27 30.79 -3.02 -35.25
N LEU A 28 31.44 -2.77 -34.11
CA LEU A 28 32.23 -3.79 -33.42
C LEU A 28 31.35 -4.52 -32.40
N ASN A 29 31.18 -5.83 -32.58
CA ASN A 29 30.51 -6.69 -31.60
C ASN A 29 31.56 -7.38 -30.73
N LEU A 30 31.60 -7.04 -29.44
CA LEU A 30 32.45 -7.69 -28.46
C LEU A 30 31.62 -8.70 -27.68
N ARG A 31 32.06 -9.97 -27.66
CA ARG A 31 31.45 -11.04 -26.87
C ARG A 31 32.49 -11.66 -25.96
N GLY A 32 32.10 -11.93 -24.71
CA GLY A 32 32.97 -12.59 -23.76
C GLY A 32 32.19 -13.22 -22.61
N GLU A 33 32.81 -14.17 -21.93
CA GLU A 33 32.28 -14.76 -20.70
C GLU A 33 33.02 -14.16 -19.51
N VAL A 34 32.31 -13.43 -18.64
CA VAL A 34 32.88 -12.94 -17.39
C VAL A 34 32.80 -14.05 -16.35
N ARG A 35 33.92 -14.68 -16.03
CA ARG A 35 34.01 -15.70 -14.98
C ARG A 35 34.40 -15.04 -13.66
N THR A 36 33.79 -15.50 -12.56
CA THR A 36 34.24 -15.14 -11.22
C THR A 36 35.29 -16.14 -10.73
N LEU A 37 36.26 -15.64 -9.98
CA LEU A 37 37.30 -16.45 -9.35
C LEU A 37 36.86 -17.01 -7.98
N PHE A 38 35.63 -16.75 -7.56
CA PHE A 38 35.11 -17.20 -6.27
C PHE A 38 33.76 -17.88 -6.42
N ARG A 39 33.47 -18.81 -5.51
CA ARG A 39 32.14 -19.36 -5.31
C ARG A 39 31.66 -18.99 -3.91
N LYS A 40 30.42 -18.55 -3.82
CA LYS A 40 29.70 -18.26 -2.58
C LYS A 40 28.52 -19.22 -2.41
N ALA A 41 28.37 -19.78 -1.22
CA ALA A 41 27.29 -20.69 -0.88
C ALA A 41 26.84 -20.46 0.58
N PRO A 42 25.61 -19.99 0.84
CA PRO A 42 24.63 -19.44 -0.11
C PRO A 42 25.12 -18.16 -0.83
N HIS A 43 24.31 -17.61 -1.74
CA HIS A 43 24.68 -16.40 -2.52
C HIS A 43 24.75 -15.09 -1.71
N GLY A 44 24.23 -15.11 -0.48
CA GLY A 44 24.14 -13.97 0.42
C GLY A 44 23.61 -14.38 1.80
N ALA A 45 23.66 -13.45 2.74
CA ALA A 45 23.07 -13.57 4.06
C ALA A 45 21.60 -13.11 4.02
N PHE A 46 20.72 -14.02 3.61
CA PHE A 46 19.28 -13.76 3.54
C PHE A 46 18.60 -14.23 4.82
N PHE A 47 18.05 -13.28 5.59
CA PHE A 47 17.36 -13.60 6.85
C PHE A 47 15.91 -14.03 6.63
N GLY A 48 15.28 -13.57 5.55
CA GLY A 48 13.85 -13.77 5.30
C GLY A 48 13.02 -12.81 6.15
N GLU A 49 11.86 -13.28 6.61
CA GLU A 49 11.06 -12.55 7.59
C GLU A 49 11.66 -12.70 8.99
N VAL A 50 11.83 -11.58 9.67
CA VAL A 50 12.27 -11.52 11.07
C VAL A 50 11.33 -10.61 11.84
N ILE A 51 11.18 -10.86 13.13
CA ILE A 51 10.39 -10.01 14.02
C ILE A 51 11.35 -9.09 14.75
N GLN A 52 11.07 -7.78 14.72
CA GLN A 52 11.86 -6.79 15.46
C GLN A 52 11.94 -7.19 16.93
N GLY A 53 13.10 -7.03 17.57
CA GLY A 53 13.31 -7.40 18.97
C GLY A 53 13.66 -8.85 19.25
N ILE A 54 13.56 -9.72 18.24
CA ILE A 54 14.01 -11.09 18.37
C ILE A 54 15.37 -11.21 17.68
N GLN A 55 16.32 -11.79 18.40
CA GLN A 55 17.62 -12.12 17.84
C GLN A 55 17.46 -13.14 16.70
N ALA A 56 17.68 -12.70 15.47
CA ALA A 56 17.64 -13.59 14.32
C ALA A 56 18.83 -14.56 14.35
N LYS A 57 18.64 -15.79 13.84
CA LYS A 57 19.75 -16.75 13.70
C LYS A 57 20.81 -16.18 12.75
N PRO A 58 22.11 -16.21 13.11
CA PRO A 58 23.16 -15.73 12.22
C PRO A 58 23.14 -16.47 10.89
N ARG A 59 23.46 -15.73 9.81
CA ARG A 59 23.57 -16.28 8.46
C ARG A 59 25.02 -16.43 8.07
N VAL A 60 25.34 -17.62 7.58
CA VAL A 60 26.69 -18.03 7.23
C VAL A 60 26.80 -18.12 5.72
N VAL A 61 27.78 -17.41 5.15
CA VAL A 61 28.12 -17.44 3.72
C VAL A 61 29.52 -18.01 3.57
N LYS A 62 29.63 -19.21 2.99
CA LYS A 62 30.92 -19.86 2.71
C LYS A 62 31.43 -19.39 1.37
N ILE A 63 32.65 -18.89 1.35
CA ILE A 63 33.29 -18.35 0.15
C ILE A 63 34.58 -19.12 -0.07
N TYR A 64 34.82 -19.57 -1.30
CA TYR A 64 36.07 -20.23 -1.67
C TYR A 64 36.52 -19.89 -3.08
N GLY A 65 37.84 -19.89 -3.31
CA GLY A 65 38.45 -19.59 -4.61
C GLY A 65 38.30 -20.71 -5.64
N LEU A 66 38.32 -20.34 -6.91
CA LEU A 66 38.30 -21.18 -8.10
C LEU A 66 39.56 -20.92 -8.95
N GLY A 67 39.95 -21.88 -9.79
CA GLY A 67 41.12 -21.75 -10.65
C GLY A 67 42.38 -21.36 -9.87
N ALA A 68 43.03 -20.26 -10.29
CA ALA A 68 44.21 -19.71 -9.63
C ALA A 68 43.97 -19.27 -8.18
N ALA A 69 42.75 -18.82 -7.84
CA ALA A 69 42.39 -18.40 -6.48
C ALA A 69 42.21 -19.58 -5.49
N LYS A 70 42.30 -20.84 -5.96
CA LYS A 70 42.24 -22.03 -5.08
C LYS A 70 43.43 -22.11 -4.11
N GLN A 71 44.58 -21.54 -4.48
CA GLN A 71 45.81 -21.63 -3.68
C GLN A 71 45.74 -20.82 -2.37
N GLY A 72 44.69 -20.02 -2.22
CA GLY A 72 44.45 -19.22 -1.03
C GLY A 72 43.93 -17.86 -1.44
N PHE A 73 42.93 -17.38 -0.71
CA PHE A 73 42.49 -15.99 -0.77
C PHE A 73 42.06 -15.57 0.63
N SER A 74 42.11 -14.27 0.88
CA SER A 74 41.57 -13.64 2.07
C SER A 74 40.53 -12.60 1.68
N LEU A 75 39.60 -12.36 2.61
CA LEU A 75 38.55 -11.38 2.58
C LEU A 75 38.71 -10.47 3.78
N GLU A 76 38.66 -9.19 3.50
CA GLU A 76 38.59 -8.12 4.50
C GLU A 76 37.34 -7.31 4.22
N LEU A 77 36.52 -7.07 5.25
CA LEU A 77 35.34 -6.23 5.09
C LEU A 77 35.79 -4.80 4.81
N ALA A 78 35.37 -4.26 3.67
CA ALA A 78 35.75 -2.93 3.19
C ALA A 78 34.63 -1.89 3.36
N SER A 79 33.38 -2.35 3.44
CA SER A 79 32.21 -1.50 3.73
C SER A 79 31.96 -1.40 5.24
N GLU A 80 31.55 -0.24 5.72
CA GLU A 80 31.01 -0.07 7.07
C GLU A 80 29.55 -0.55 7.11
N PRO A 81 29.23 -1.65 7.83
CA PRO A 81 27.85 -2.11 7.94
C PRO A 81 27.05 -1.16 8.85
N PRO A 82 25.73 -1.02 8.64
CA PRO A 82 24.90 -0.24 9.55
C PRO A 82 24.91 -0.85 10.97
N PRO A 83 24.58 -0.08 12.02
CA PRO A 83 24.73 -0.50 13.42
C PRO A 83 23.94 -1.76 13.79
N TYR A 84 22.90 -2.10 13.02
CA TYR A 84 22.10 -3.31 13.22
C TYR A 84 22.63 -4.55 12.49
N VAL A 85 23.76 -4.46 11.77
CA VAL A 85 24.39 -5.59 11.08
C VAL A 85 25.83 -5.77 11.58
N SER A 86 26.13 -6.94 12.15
CA SER A 86 27.50 -7.33 12.51
C SER A 86 28.02 -8.39 11.56
N VAL A 87 29.29 -8.28 11.17
CA VAL A 87 29.93 -9.19 10.22
C VAL A 87 31.22 -9.70 10.84
N SER A 88 31.45 -11.01 10.79
CA SER A 88 32.73 -11.61 11.15
C SER A 88 33.20 -12.55 10.05
N VAL A 89 34.51 -12.58 9.83
CA VAL A 89 35.15 -13.41 8.81
C VAL A 89 36.09 -14.38 9.50
N LYS A 90 35.94 -15.68 9.22
CA LYS A 90 36.78 -16.73 9.81
C LYS A 90 37.27 -17.71 8.76
N PRO A 91 38.43 -18.36 8.93
CA PRO A 91 38.86 -19.44 8.06
C PRO A 91 37.84 -20.58 8.03
N TRP A 92 37.65 -21.19 6.86
CA TRP A 92 36.76 -22.33 6.66
C TRP A 92 37.38 -23.39 5.76
N ALA A 93 37.14 -24.65 6.09
CA ALA A 93 37.46 -25.80 5.25
C ALA A 93 36.22 -26.69 5.11
N SER A 94 36.04 -27.30 3.94
CA SER A 94 35.00 -28.30 3.75
C SER A 94 35.29 -29.55 4.58
N PRO A 95 34.27 -30.34 4.97
CA PRO A 95 34.46 -31.56 5.76
C PRO A 95 35.41 -32.58 5.12
N ASP A 96 35.45 -32.62 3.78
CA ASP A 96 36.33 -33.49 3.00
C ASP A 96 37.73 -32.90 2.76
N GLY A 97 38.02 -31.70 3.30
CA GLY A 97 39.29 -30.98 3.16
C GLY A 97 39.60 -30.46 1.74
N ARG A 98 38.76 -30.75 0.74
CA ARG A 98 39.01 -30.45 -0.68
C ARG A 98 38.82 -28.97 -1.03
N ARG A 99 38.10 -28.21 -0.19
CA ARG A 99 37.85 -26.78 -0.37
C ARG A 99 38.30 -26.04 0.88
N ARG A 100 39.02 -24.95 0.65
CA ARG A 100 39.45 -24.02 1.69
C ARG A 100 39.03 -22.62 1.28
N GLY A 101 38.66 -21.81 2.26
CA GLY A 101 38.26 -20.44 2.05
C GLY A 101 37.90 -19.77 3.37
N GLN A 102 36.89 -18.91 3.34
CA GLN A 102 36.45 -18.18 4.51
C GLN A 102 34.94 -18.24 4.66
N GLU A 103 34.52 -18.23 5.91
CA GLU A 103 33.16 -18.11 6.34
C GLU A 103 32.88 -16.66 6.73
N VAL A 104 31.90 -16.05 6.08
CA VAL A 104 31.34 -14.75 6.44
C VAL A 104 30.08 -15.00 7.25
N GLN A 105 30.16 -14.79 8.56
CA GLN A 105 29.02 -14.86 9.46
C GLN A 105 28.44 -13.46 9.62
N VAL A 106 27.18 -13.29 9.24
CA VAL A 106 26.40 -12.06 9.35
C VAL A 106 25.37 -12.23 10.45
N GLN A 107 25.30 -11.27 11.36
CA GLN A 107 24.35 -11.21 12.46
C GLN A 107 23.48 -9.96 12.31
N LEU A 108 22.17 -10.13 12.41
CA LEU A 108 21.21 -9.03 12.49
C LEU A 108 20.89 -8.73 13.95
N SER A 109 20.92 -7.46 14.35
CA SER A 109 20.53 -6.98 15.67
C SER A 109 19.00 -7.06 15.84
N PRO A 110 18.49 -7.30 17.07
CA PRO A 110 17.07 -7.16 17.39
C PRO A 110 16.52 -5.76 17.08
N ASP A 111 17.36 -4.73 17.14
CA ASP A 111 16.99 -3.33 16.92
C ASP A 111 17.01 -2.92 15.44
N ALA A 112 17.05 -3.89 14.53
CA ALA A 112 16.94 -3.62 13.10
C ALA A 112 15.65 -2.81 12.80
N PRO A 113 15.72 -1.82 11.90
CA PRO A 113 14.57 -0.99 11.57
C PRO A 113 13.49 -1.82 10.87
N LEU A 114 12.22 -1.46 11.09
CA LEU A 114 11.08 -2.07 10.42
C LEU A 114 11.16 -1.89 8.89
N GLY A 115 10.59 -2.85 8.16
CA GLY A 115 10.55 -2.84 6.70
C GLY A 115 11.59 -3.73 6.05
N SER A 116 11.74 -3.60 4.73
CA SER A 116 12.71 -4.37 3.96
C SER A 116 14.00 -3.59 3.76
N PHE A 117 15.13 -4.31 3.81
CA PHE A 117 16.41 -3.75 3.42
C PHE A 117 17.24 -4.75 2.63
N GLN A 118 18.11 -4.23 1.76
CA GLN A 118 19.11 -4.99 1.00
C GLN A 118 20.41 -4.20 1.00
N ILE A 119 21.42 -4.72 1.71
CA ILE A 119 22.70 -4.05 1.92
C ILE A 119 23.80 -4.87 1.24
N PRO A 120 24.55 -4.30 0.27
CA PRO A 120 25.73 -4.95 -0.26
C PRO A 120 26.88 -4.82 0.76
N LEU A 121 27.33 -5.95 1.30
CA LEU A 121 28.57 -6.01 2.07
C LEU A 121 29.74 -6.15 1.10
N GLU A 122 30.63 -5.16 1.08
CA GLU A 122 31.78 -5.13 0.18
C GLU A 122 33.02 -5.67 0.89
N PHE A 123 33.70 -6.62 0.25
CA PHE A 123 34.92 -7.22 0.73
C PHE A 123 36.06 -6.94 -0.24
N ARG A 124 37.22 -6.55 0.28
CA ARG A 124 38.49 -6.61 -0.43
C ARG A 124 38.98 -8.04 -0.45
N THR A 125 39.50 -8.49 -1.59
CA THR A 125 40.12 -9.80 -1.74
C THR A 125 41.60 -9.67 -2.00
N SER A 126 42.38 -10.68 -1.61
CA SER A 126 43.81 -10.76 -1.95
C SER A 126 44.10 -11.18 -3.39
N VAL A 127 43.09 -11.37 -4.24
CA VAL A 127 43.23 -11.82 -5.64
C VAL A 127 43.20 -10.60 -6.56
N LYS A 128 44.32 -10.33 -7.24
CA LYS A 128 44.52 -9.11 -8.05
C LYS A 128 43.50 -8.97 -9.19
N GLU A 129 43.12 -10.08 -9.81
CA GLU A 129 42.19 -10.12 -10.94
C GLU A 129 40.73 -9.91 -10.52
N GLN A 130 40.40 -10.12 -9.25
CA GLN A 130 39.07 -9.86 -8.69
C GLN A 130 39.20 -9.24 -7.28
N PRO A 131 39.63 -7.96 -7.17
CA PRO A 131 40.01 -7.33 -5.91
C PRO A 131 38.82 -7.05 -4.98
N THR A 132 37.59 -7.14 -5.50
CA THR A 132 36.37 -6.87 -4.75
C THR A 132 35.37 -8.02 -4.87
N LEU A 133 34.69 -8.33 -3.76
CA LEU A 133 33.60 -9.30 -3.70
C LEU A 133 32.42 -8.70 -2.93
N ARG A 134 31.19 -8.93 -3.43
CA ARG A 134 29.97 -8.48 -2.77
C ARG A 134 29.14 -9.66 -2.23
N VAL A 135 28.75 -9.55 -0.96
CA VAL A 135 27.79 -10.43 -0.29
C VAL A 135 26.55 -9.62 0.05
N MET A 136 25.39 -10.04 -0.44
CA MET A 136 24.14 -9.34 -0.08
C MET A 136 23.67 -9.77 1.30
N CYS A 137 23.31 -8.80 2.14
CA CYS A 137 22.58 -8.98 3.38
C CYS A 137 21.17 -8.42 3.20
N ALA A 138 20.12 -9.23 3.45
CA ALA A 138 18.75 -8.76 3.30
C ALA A 138 17.80 -9.41 4.30
N ALA A 139 16.79 -8.64 4.73
CA ALA A 139 15.73 -9.08 5.62
C ALA A 139 14.44 -8.28 5.34
N LEU A 140 13.31 -8.85 5.76
CA LEU A 140 12.05 -8.15 5.98
C LEU A 140 11.78 -8.15 7.49
N VAL A 141 11.95 -6.99 8.13
CA VAL A 141 11.74 -6.81 9.57
C VAL A 141 10.30 -6.41 9.82
N ASN A 142 9.56 -7.30 10.46
CA ASN A 142 8.15 -7.13 10.78
C ASN A 142 7.94 -6.66 12.22
N THR A 143 6.79 -6.05 12.47
CA THR A 143 6.34 -5.64 13.81
C THR A 143 6.09 -6.86 14.71
N ARG A 144 6.19 -6.64 16.02
CA ARG A 144 5.93 -7.66 17.04
C ARG A 144 4.44 -7.88 17.25
N ILE A 145 3.68 -6.80 17.27
CA ILE A 145 2.22 -6.79 17.34
C ILE A 145 1.70 -6.38 15.97
N THR A 146 0.73 -7.11 15.44
CA THR A 146 0.22 -6.90 14.09
C THR A 146 -1.29 -7.02 14.06
N GLY A 147 -1.90 -6.35 13.09
CA GLY A 147 -3.32 -6.45 12.77
C GLY A 147 -3.50 -6.41 11.26
N PRO A 148 -4.73 -6.40 10.76
CA PRO A 148 -4.96 -6.23 9.33
C PRO A 148 -4.44 -4.86 8.86
N PRO A 149 -3.96 -4.77 7.61
CA PRO A 149 -3.47 -3.51 7.05
C PRO A 149 -4.58 -2.47 6.88
N THR A 150 -5.83 -2.90 6.69
CA THR A 150 -7.03 -2.08 6.60
C THR A 150 -8.24 -2.90 7.02
N VAL A 151 -9.25 -2.26 7.62
CA VAL A 151 -10.59 -2.84 7.82
C VAL A 151 -11.55 -2.27 6.79
N PHE A 152 -12.08 -3.14 5.94
CA PHE A 152 -13.03 -2.76 4.89
C PHE A 152 -14.46 -3.18 5.27
N PHE A 153 -15.33 -2.19 5.37
CA PHE A 153 -16.74 -2.39 5.67
C PHE A 153 -17.60 -2.60 4.41
N GLY A 154 -17.13 -2.20 3.24
CA GLY A 154 -17.95 -2.21 2.02
C GLY A 154 -19.03 -1.13 2.05
N ASP A 155 -20.14 -1.40 1.37
CA ASP A 155 -21.34 -0.55 1.42
C ASP A 155 -22.13 -0.82 2.70
N LEU A 156 -22.46 0.25 3.42
CA LEU A 156 -23.15 0.22 4.71
C LEU A 156 -24.50 0.90 4.60
N GLU A 157 -25.54 0.23 5.10
CA GLU A 157 -26.84 0.87 5.32
C GLU A 157 -26.74 1.83 6.51
N ARG A 158 -26.93 3.13 6.25
CA ARG A 158 -26.79 4.17 7.28
C ARG A 158 -27.60 3.92 8.55
N ALA A 159 -28.82 3.41 8.44
CA ALA A 159 -29.69 3.16 9.59
C ALA A 159 -29.21 2.01 10.50
N LYS A 160 -28.41 1.09 9.96
CA LYS A 160 -27.94 -0.11 10.68
C LYS A 160 -26.46 -0.01 11.06
N GLY A 161 -25.68 0.76 10.31
CA GLY A 161 -24.23 0.74 10.42
C GLY A 161 -23.66 -0.61 9.95
N GLY A 162 -22.61 -1.08 10.62
CA GLY A 162 -22.04 -2.41 10.37
C GLY A 162 -21.00 -2.79 11.42
N SER A 163 -20.74 -4.09 11.55
CA SER A 163 -19.70 -4.63 12.46
C SER A 163 -18.66 -5.44 11.70
N ARG A 164 -17.39 -5.30 12.13
CA ARG A 164 -16.26 -6.10 11.69
C ARG A 164 -15.41 -6.47 12.88
N THR A 165 -15.07 -7.75 12.95
CA THR A 165 -14.14 -8.26 13.94
C THR A 165 -12.78 -8.47 13.30
N ILE A 166 -11.73 -7.99 13.96
CA ILE A 166 -10.34 -8.19 13.55
C ILE A 166 -9.57 -8.87 14.66
N VAL A 167 -8.47 -9.52 14.28
CA VAL A 167 -7.54 -10.11 15.24
C VAL A 167 -6.23 -9.34 15.21
N VAL A 168 -5.79 -8.94 16.40
CA VAL A 168 -4.47 -8.41 16.66
C VAL A 168 -3.64 -9.52 17.30
N GLU A 169 -2.44 -9.75 16.77
CA GLU A 169 -1.60 -10.89 17.16
C GLU A 169 -0.20 -10.44 17.56
N ARG A 170 0.33 -11.10 18.60
CA ARG A 170 1.71 -10.96 19.04
C ARG A 170 2.56 -12.08 18.47
N ARG A 171 3.56 -11.72 17.66
CA ARG A 171 4.42 -12.62 16.87
C ARG A 171 5.79 -12.87 17.48
N ASP A 172 6.14 -12.18 18.56
CA ASP A 172 7.46 -12.30 19.20
C ASP A 172 7.59 -13.50 20.16
N GLY A 173 6.53 -14.29 20.29
CA GLY A 173 6.50 -15.46 21.16
C GLY A 173 6.35 -15.15 22.65
N LYS A 174 6.22 -13.87 23.04
CA LYS A 174 5.83 -13.50 24.40
C LYS A 174 4.30 -13.56 24.53
N ASP A 175 3.84 -13.81 25.75
CA ASP A 175 2.42 -13.84 26.07
C ASP A 175 1.94 -12.44 26.52
N GLY A 176 0.65 -12.18 26.34
CA GLY A 176 -0.02 -10.93 26.61
C GLY A 176 0.07 -9.92 25.45
N ILE A 177 -1.06 -9.27 25.17
CA ILE A 177 -1.11 -8.04 24.35
C ILE A 177 -1.56 -6.92 25.29
N PRO A 178 -0.62 -6.12 25.85
CA PRO A 178 -0.93 -5.15 26.88
C PRO A 178 -1.59 -3.89 26.28
N LEU A 179 -2.82 -4.04 25.75
CA LEU A 179 -3.58 -2.93 25.19
C LEU A 179 -3.98 -1.98 26.34
N VAL A 180 -3.43 -0.77 26.32
CA VAL A 180 -3.72 0.27 27.33
C VAL A 180 -4.98 1.04 26.94
N LYS A 181 -5.07 1.43 25.67
CA LYS A 181 -6.13 2.31 25.19
C LYS A 181 -6.28 2.21 23.67
N ALA A 182 -7.51 2.36 23.19
CA ALA A 182 -7.78 2.65 21.78
C ALA A 182 -8.15 4.13 21.59
N ARG A 183 -7.68 4.75 20.51
CA ARG A 183 -8.12 6.08 20.06
C ARG A 183 -8.77 5.96 18.68
N TYR A 184 -9.94 6.55 18.53
CA TYR A 184 -10.74 6.52 17.31
C TYR A 184 -11.79 7.64 17.37
N ASP A 185 -12.43 7.97 16.25
CA ASP A 185 -13.56 8.90 16.25
C ASP A 185 -14.82 8.22 16.79
N ALA A 186 -15.13 8.51 18.06
CA ALA A 186 -16.29 7.94 18.75
C ALA A 186 -17.64 8.40 18.17
N LYS A 187 -17.69 9.44 17.31
CA LYS A 187 -18.91 9.83 16.58
C LYS A 187 -19.21 8.89 15.42
N VAL A 188 -18.20 8.19 14.91
CA VAL A 188 -18.31 7.32 13.74
C VAL A 188 -18.22 5.84 14.13
N LEU A 189 -17.32 5.51 15.06
CA LEU A 189 -17.02 4.14 15.44
C LEU A 189 -17.34 3.86 16.91
N GLU A 190 -17.63 2.59 17.19
CA GLU A 190 -17.52 1.97 18.50
C GLU A 190 -16.50 0.85 18.43
N LEU A 191 -15.76 0.65 19.51
CA LEU A 191 -14.72 -0.36 19.59
C LEU A 191 -14.85 -1.10 20.90
N THR A 192 -14.87 -2.43 20.83
CA THR A 192 -14.68 -3.30 21.98
C THR A 192 -13.52 -4.24 21.69
N SER A 193 -12.84 -4.69 22.74
CA SER A 193 -11.71 -5.60 22.59
C SER A 193 -11.77 -6.70 23.64
N LYS A 194 -11.39 -7.91 23.26
CA LYS A 194 -11.40 -9.09 24.12
C LYS A 194 -10.17 -9.94 23.85
N GLU A 195 -9.48 -10.36 24.90
CA GLU A 195 -8.41 -11.35 24.77
C GLU A 195 -9.02 -12.72 24.43
N ILE A 196 -8.54 -13.34 23.35
CA ILE A 196 -9.01 -14.64 22.86
C ILE A 196 -7.93 -15.72 22.91
N GLY A 197 -6.78 -15.40 23.49
CA GLY A 197 -5.68 -16.34 23.71
C GLY A 197 -4.44 -15.62 24.24
N PRO A 198 -3.38 -16.37 24.59
CA PRO A 198 -2.19 -15.79 25.22
C PRO A 198 -1.47 -14.78 24.32
N ARG A 199 -1.73 -14.75 23.01
CA ARG A 199 -1.05 -13.87 22.04
C ARG A 199 -2.00 -13.25 21.03
N ARG A 200 -3.30 -13.24 21.34
CA ARG A 200 -4.35 -12.85 20.40
C ARG A 200 -5.40 -12.01 21.09
N LEU A 201 -5.68 -10.86 20.51
CA LEU A 201 -6.70 -9.92 20.93
C LEU A 201 -7.69 -9.75 19.79
N GLU A 202 -8.96 -10.00 20.08
CA GLU A 202 -10.05 -9.70 19.19
C GLU A 202 -10.48 -8.24 19.38
N VAL A 203 -10.64 -7.51 18.29
CA VAL A 203 -11.15 -6.13 18.29
C VAL A 203 -12.39 -6.08 17.42
N GLU A 204 -13.54 -5.80 18.02
CA GLU A 204 -14.79 -5.58 17.29
C GLU A 204 -14.93 -4.08 17.02
N LEU A 205 -15.07 -3.73 15.74
CA LEU A 205 -15.31 -2.37 15.26
C LEU A 205 -16.74 -2.28 14.74
N LYS A 206 -17.50 -1.32 15.26
CA LYS A 206 -18.85 -1.02 14.76
C LYS A 206 -18.91 0.39 14.20
N VAL A 207 -19.41 0.54 12.99
CA VAL A 207 -19.82 1.84 12.46
C VAL A 207 -21.17 2.18 13.07
N ARG A 208 -21.27 3.34 13.72
CA ARG A 208 -22.51 3.78 14.36
C ARG A 208 -23.63 3.99 13.34
N PRO A 209 -24.89 3.71 13.69
CA PRO A 209 -26.03 4.15 12.92
C PRO A 209 -26.04 5.68 12.75
N GLY A 210 -26.52 6.15 11.59
CA GLY A 210 -26.74 7.57 11.33
C GLY A 210 -25.53 8.36 10.83
N VAL A 211 -24.34 7.74 10.73
CA VAL A 211 -23.14 8.35 10.12
C VAL A 211 -23.48 8.93 8.74
N ALA A 212 -22.91 10.09 8.42
CA ALA A 212 -23.23 10.82 7.19
C ALA A 212 -22.98 9.95 5.93
N PRO A 213 -23.83 10.06 4.90
CA PRO A 213 -23.69 9.29 3.68
C PRO A 213 -22.45 9.74 2.90
N GLY A 214 -21.80 8.81 2.20
CA GLY A 214 -20.58 9.07 1.45
C GLY A 214 -19.43 8.11 1.80
N PRO A 215 -18.18 8.45 1.43
CA PRO A 215 -17.02 7.65 1.76
C PRO A 215 -16.79 7.65 3.28
N LEU A 216 -16.62 6.45 3.85
CA LEU A 216 -16.16 6.27 5.22
C LEU A 216 -14.64 6.15 5.20
N THR A 217 -13.95 7.08 5.85
CA THR A 217 -12.51 7.03 6.09
C THR A 217 -12.26 7.38 7.55
N ALA A 218 -11.73 6.42 8.30
CA ALA A 218 -11.43 6.57 9.71
C ALA A 218 -10.13 5.82 10.06
N GLN A 219 -9.65 6.04 11.29
CA GLN A 219 -8.44 5.41 11.80
C GLN A 219 -8.69 4.94 13.23
N VAL A 220 -8.13 3.78 13.56
CA VAL A 220 -8.10 3.23 14.91
C VAL A 220 -6.65 3.08 15.34
N ASP A 221 -6.28 3.76 16.41
CA ASP A 221 -4.96 3.65 17.04
C ASP A 221 -5.07 2.80 18.29
N LEU A 222 -4.39 1.67 18.31
CA LEU A 222 -4.27 0.79 19.47
C LEU A 222 -2.94 1.08 20.17
N LEU A 223 -3.00 1.57 21.41
CA LEU A 223 -1.83 1.90 22.22
C LEU A 223 -1.51 0.76 23.17
N PHE A 224 -0.26 0.29 23.13
CA PHE A 224 0.21 -0.81 23.95
C PHE A 224 1.26 -0.34 24.97
N ASP A 225 1.28 -1.01 26.12
CA ASP A 225 2.38 -0.94 27.07
C ASP A 225 3.47 -1.94 26.67
N ASP A 226 4.04 -1.73 25.48
CA ASP A 226 5.20 -2.48 24.99
C ASP A 226 6.31 -1.47 24.66
N PRO A 227 7.49 -1.55 25.29
CA PRO A 227 8.56 -0.56 25.12
C PRO A 227 9.05 -0.48 23.67
N ASP A 228 8.92 -1.56 22.91
CA ASP A 228 9.45 -1.70 21.56
C ASP A 228 8.38 -1.52 20.48
N GLN A 229 7.09 -1.59 20.85
CA GLN A 229 5.98 -1.25 19.95
C GLN A 229 4.76 -0.70 20.69
N ARG A 230 4.69 0.64 20.80
CA ARG A 230 3.62 1.32 21.56
C ARG A 230 2.34 1.60 20.79
N LEU A 231 2.36 1.48 19.46
CA LEU A 231 1.25 1.89 18.61
C LEU A 231 1.05 0.91 17.45
N LEU A 232 -0.20 0.53 17.21
CA LEU A 232 -0.66 -0.06 15.95
C LEU A 232 -1.80 0.80 15.41
N THR A 233 -1.60 1.36 14.23
CA THR A 233 -2.60 2.16 13.52
C THR A 233 -3.26 1.30 12.46
N ILE A 234 -4.59 1.24 12.49
CA ILE A 234 -5.40 0.45 11.57
C ILE A 234 -6.37 1.40 10.84
N PRO A 235 -6.19 1.62 9.52
CA PRO A 235 -7.13 2.39 8.74
C PRO A 235 -8.44 1.62 8.54
N VAL A 236 -9.54 2.36 8.55
CA VAL A 236 -10.90 1.87 8.35
C VAL A 236 -11.50 2.56 7.14
N SER A 237 -12.07 1.76 6.23
CA SER A 237 -12.65 2.25 4.99
C SER A 237 -13.97 1.58 4.64
N GLY A 238 -14.82 2.29 3.90
CA GLY A 238 -16.10 1.80 3.41
C GLY A 238 -16.88 2.91 2.73
N ARG A 239 -18.18 2.68 2.52
CA ARG A 239 -19.11 3.68 2.00
C ARG A 239 -20.43 3.60 2.74
N VAL A 240 -20.88 4.70 3.30
CA VAL A 240 -22.22 4.80 3.88
C VAL A 240 -23.19 5.17 2.78
N LEU A 241 -24.14 4.29 2.49
CA LEU A 241 -25.18 4.53 1.50
C LEU A 241 -26.22 5.50 2.05
N PRO A 242 -26.71 6.45 1.23
CA PRO A 242 -27.84 7.26 1.61
C PRO A 242 -29.09 6.39 1.73
N GLN A 243 -29.96 6.73 2.67
CA GLN A 243 -31.28 6.10 2.81
C GLN A 243 -32.26 6.63 1.76
N VAL A 244 -32.05 7.86 1.31
CA VAL A 244 -32.79 8.54 0.26
C VAL A 244 -32.02 8.42 -1.04
N SER A 245 -32.64 7.77 -2.01
CA SER A 245 -32.18 7.71 -3.39
C SER A 245 -33.05 8.59 -4.27
N VAL A 246 -32.42 9.42 -5.11
CA VAL A 246 -33.09 10.19 -6.14
C VAL A 246 -32.52 9.81 -7.50
N ALA A 247 -33.40 9.49 -8.44
CA ALA A 247 -33.03 9.09 -9.79
C ALA A 247 -33.86 9.89 -10.83
N PRO A 248 -33.21 10.62 -11.75
CA PRO A 248 -31.77 10.80 -11.88
C PRO A 248 -31.17 11.70 -10.78
N ARG A 249 -29.86 11.57 -10.52
CA ARG A 249 -29.12 12.38 -9.52
C ARG A 249 -28.77 13.79 -10.01
N ILE A 250 -28.89 14.03 -11.31
CA ILE A 250 -28.75 15.31 -11.98
C ILE A 250 -29.77 15.33 -13.12
N VAL A 251 -30.41 16.46 -13.32
CA VAL A 251 -31.38 16.66 -14.38
C VAL A 251 -30.83 17.67 -15.34
N LEU A 252 -30.78 17.32 -16.63
CA LEU A 252 -30.48 18.27 -17.69
C LEU A 252 -31.78 18.87 -18.19
N LEU A 253 -31.93 20.18 -18.05
CA LEU A 253 -33.09 20.91 -18.54
C LEU A 253 -33.00 21.10 -20.06
N PRO A 254 -34.11 21.06 -20.80
CA PRO A 254 -34.12 21.35 -22.22
C PRO A 254 -33.78 22.83 -22.48
N ALA A 255 -33.29 23.18 -23.68
CA ALA A 255 -33.01 24.57 -24.03
C ALA A 255 -34.28 25.44 -24.15
N LYS A 256 -35.42 24.81 -24.44
CA LYS A 256 -36.75 25.45 -24.52
C LYS A 256 -37.81 24.48 -23.98
N ALA A 257 -38.79 25.02 -23.25
CA ALA A 257 -39.97 24.30 -22.81
C ALA A 257 -41.16 25.24 -22.78
N GLU A 258 -42.33 24.75 -23.18
CA GLU A 258 -43.58 25.52 -23.06
C GLU A 258 -44.01 25.64 -21.58
N PRO A 259 -44.63 26.76 -21.18
CA PRO A 259 -45.24 26.86 -19.86
C PRO A 259 -46.23 25.73 -19.62
N GLY A 260 -46.10 25.04 -18.48
CA GLY A 260 -46.87 23.87 -18.09
C GLY A 260 -46.28 22.52 -18.50
N ALA A 261 -45.25 22.49 -19.35
CA ALA A 261 -44.61 21.24 -19.76
C ALA A 261 -43.81 20.61 -18.60
N VAL A 262 -43.91 19.28 -18.45
CA VAL A 262 -43.04 18.51 -17.55
C VAL A 262 -41.66 18.41 -18.19
N VAL A 263 -40.67 19.04 -17.55
CA VAL A 263 -39.29 19.06 -18.04
C VAL A 263 -38.43 17.96 -17.42
N ALA A 264 -38.85 17.38 -16.30
CA ALA A 264 -38.19 16.23 -15.69
C ALA A 264 -39.10 15.47 -14.73
N THR A 265 -38.83 14.16 -14.59
CA THR A 265 -39.47 13.29 -13.60
C THR A 265 -38.39 12.56 -12.82
N LEU A 266 -38.44 12.67 -11.49
CA LEU A 266 -37.49 12.04 -10.58
C LEU A 266 -38.19 11.00 -9.71
N LYS A 267 -37.62 9.79 -9.65
CA LYS A 267 -38.01 8.78 -8.67
C LYS A 267 -37.25 9.03 -7.38
N VAL A 268 -37.97 9.10 -6.27
CA VAL A 268 -37.40 9.29 -4.93
C VAL A 268 -37.82 8.13 -4.05
N SER A 269 -36.87 7.47 -3.39
CA SER A 269 -37.13 6.38 -2.45
C SER A 269 -36.31 6.58 -1.17
N PRO A 270 -36.93 6.58 0.04
CA PRO A 270 -38.37 6.44 0.28
C PRO A 270 -39.17 7.66 -0.20
N ARG A 271 -40.51 7.53 -0.26
CA ARG A 271 -41.41 8.58 -0.78
C ARG A 271 -41.13 9.92 -0.10
N PRO A 272 -40.97 11.02 -0.86
CA PRO A 272 -40.68 12.33 -0.31
C PRO A 272 -41.90 12.91 0.41
N GLY A 273 -41.65 13.69 1.47
CA GLY A 273 -42.71 14.39 2.20
C GLY A 273 -43.11 15.71 1.52
N LYS A 274 -42.11 16.52 1.15
CA LYS A 274 -42.30 17.82 0.50
C LYS A 274 -41.21 18.05 -0.55
N VAL A 275 -41.45 18.89 -1.54
CA VAL A 275 -40.45 19.32 -2.53
C VAL A 275 -40.47 20.84 -2.66
N SER A 276 -39.31 21.44 -2.90
CA SER A 276 -39.13 22.87 -3.16
C SER A 276 -37.99 23.11 -4.14
N LEU A 277 -37.90 24.31 -4.72
CA LEU A 277 -36.84 24.70 -5.64
C LEU A 277 -36.00 25.83 -5.03
N GLU A 278 -34.71 25.83 -5.32
CA GLU A 278 -33.74 26.82 -4.87
C GLU A 278 -32.86 27.30 -6.05
N PRO A 279 -32.91 28.60 -6.41
CA PRO A 279 -33.79 29.63 -5.88
C PRO A 279 -35.26 29.40 -6.27
N SER A 280 -36.20 29.87 -5.44
CA SER A 280 -37.65 29.69 -5.65
C SER A 280 -38.18 30.43 -6.89
N ASP A 281 -37.51 31.50 -7.33
CA ASP A 281 -37.91 32.34 -8.45
C ASP A 281 -37.17 31.96 -9.74
N CYS A 282 -37.21 30.68 -10.11
CA CYS A 282 -36.41 30.13 -11.22
C CYS A 282 -37.21 29.74 -12.48
N GLY A 283 -38.47 30.17 -12.60
CA GLY A 283 -39.33 29.80 -13.74
C GLY A 283 -39.66 28.30 -13.82
N LEU A 284 -39.41 27.57 -12.73
CA LEU A 284 -39.76 26.16 -12.56
C LEU A 284 -40.71 26.00 -11.38
N SER A 285 -41.49 24.93 -11.39
CA SER A 285 -42.24 24.45 -10.22
C SER A 285 -42.05 22.95 -10.05
N ALA A 286 -42.18 22.45 -8.82
CA ALA A 286 -42.05 21.02 -8.53
C ALA A 286 -43.30 20.53 -7.81
N ARG A 287 -43.81 19.36 -8.20
CA ARG A 287 -44.95 18.71 -7.54
C ARG A 287 -44.74 17.22 -7.36
N LEU A 288 -45.42 16.66 -6.36
CA LEU A 288 -45.47 15.22 -6.14
C LEU A 288 -46.63 14.62 -6.92
N LYS A 289 -46.35 13.60 -7.74
CA LYS A 289 -47.37 12.84 -8.46
C LYS A 289 -47.02 11.35 -8.40
N GLU A 290 -47.94 10.54 -7.87
CA GLU A 290 -47.82 9.07 -7.80
C GLU A 290 -46.57 8.52 -7.10
N GLY A 291 -45.83 9.34 -6.34
CA GLY A 291 -44.56 8.95 -5.71
C GLY A 291 -43.31 9.31 -6.50
N ALA A 292 -43.46 10.04 -7.61
CA ALA A 292 -42.38 10.74 -8.30
C ALA A 292 -42.48 12.25 -8.08
N VAL A 293 -41.36 12.95 -8.30
CA VAL A 293 -41.30 14.41 -8.37
C VAL A 293 -41.33 14.82 -9.83
N GLU A 294 -42.35 15.55 -10.25
CA GLU A 294 -42.40 16.19 -11.56
C GLU A 294 -41.90 17.64 -11.42
N VAL A 295 -40.95 18.01 -12.27
CA VAL A 295 -40.51 19.40 -12.45
C VAL A 295 -41.18 19.96 -13.69
N LEU A 296 -41.87 21.08 -13.54
CA LEU A 296 -42.61 21.75 -14.61
C LEU A 296 -41.99 23.10 -14.94
N CYS A 297 -42.03 23.45 -16.22
CA CYS A 297 -41.73 24.80 -16.69
C CYS A 297 -42.90 25.73 -16.31
N SER A 298 -42.67 26.78 -15.52
CA SER A 298 -43.68 27.80 -15.21
C SER A 298 -43.37 29.16 -15.86
N GLY A 299 -42.19 29.32 -16.46
CA GLY A 299 -41.76 30.55 -17.13
C GLY A 299 -40.47 30.35 -17.94
N ALA A 300 -39.64 31.40 -18.02
CA ALA A 300 -38.34 31.27 -18.68
C ALA A 300 -37.45 30.30 -17.89
N LEU A 301 -36.85 29.33 -18.60
CA LEU A 301 -35.92 28.39 -17.99
C LEU A 301 -34.68 29.13 -17.44
N PRO A 302 -34.16 28.67 -16.29
CA PRO A 302 -33.03 29.32 -15.65
C PRO A 302 -31.79 29.20 -16.54
N LYS A 303 -30.96 30.25 -16.57
CA LYS A 303 -29.65 30.26 -17.26
C LYS A 303 -28.50 29.81 -16.36
N GLN A 304 -28.80 29.49 -15.11
CA GLN A 304 -27.86 29.06 -14.08
C GLN A 304 -28.37 27.77 -13.45
N GLU A 305 -27.49 27.07 -12.73
CA GLU A 305 -27.86 25.87 -11.99
C GLU A 305 -28.89 26.19 -10.90
N VAL A 306 -29.92 25.35 -10.81
CA VAL A 306 -30.99 25.41 -9.82
C VAL A 306 -31.04 24.07 -9.09
N PHE A 307 -31.37 24.07 -7.81
CA PHE A 307 -31.50 22.84 -7.03
C PHE A 307 -32.97 22.52 -6.75
N LEU A 308 -33.37 21.30 -7.07
CA LEU A 308 -34.57 20.70 -6.52
C LEU A 308 -34.25 20.17 -5.12
N VAL A 309 -34.88 20.74 -4.10
CA VAL A 309 -34.78 20.28 -2.72
C VAL A 309 -35.93 19.32 -2.42
N VAL A 310 -35.57 18.09 -2.14
CA VAL A 310 -36.49 17.02 -1.76
C VAL A 310 -36.45 16.88 -0.25
N HIS A 311 -37.54 17.21 0.42
CA HIS A 311 -37.70 17.04 1.86
C HIS A 311 -38.17 15.63 2.15
N THR A 312 -37.46 14.93 3.03
CA THR A 312 -37.81 13.55 3.41
C THR A 312 -38.05 13.44 4.92
N GLY A 313 -38.77 12.39 5.32
CA GLY A 313 -38.93 12.05 6.74
C GLY A 313 -37.78 11.22 7.32
N VAL A 314 -36.67 11.07 6.57
CA VAL A 314 -35.54 10.23 6.98
C VAL A 314 -34.56 11.05 7.80
N LEU A 315 -34.35 10.65 9.05
CA LEU A 315 -33.43 11.32 9.96
C LEU A 315 -32.01 11.38 9.38
N GLY A 316 -31.45 12.59 9.33
CA GLY A 316 -30.16 12.91 8.77
C GLY A 316 -30.12 13.02 7.24
N GLU A 317 -31.25 12.84 6.54
CA GLU A 317 -31.46 13.09 5.11
C GLU A 317 -32.77 13.86 4.88
N GLU A 318 -33.06 14.76 5.80
CA GLU A 318 -34.28 15.58 5.77
C GLU A 318 -34.34 16.41 4.50
N LEU A 319 -33.20 16.73 3.90
CA LEU A 319 -33.06 17.49 2.66
C LEU A 319 -32.10 16.79 1.70
N THR A 320 -32.59 16.44 0.51
CA THR A 320 -31.77 15.97 -0.61
C THR A 320 -31.85 16.96 -1.76
N ARG A 321 -30.71 17.49 -2.18
CA ARG A 321 -30.62 18.42 -3.32
C ARG A 321 -30.30 17.68 -4.61
N VAL A 322 -31.06 17.97 -5.66
CA VAL A 322 -30.81 17.48 -7.02
C VAL A 322 -30.53 18.67 -7.94
N PRO A 323 -29.34 18.75 -8.55
CA PRO A 323 -29.03 19.79 -9.51
C PRO A 323 -29.88 19.66 -10.78
N LEU A 324 -30.45 20.79 -11.19
CA LEU A 324 -31.15 21.02 -12.45
C LEU A 324 -30.26 21.95 -13.29
N VAL A 325 -29.60 21.37 -14.30
CA VAL A 325 -28.57 22.06 -15.08
C VAL A 325 -29.15 22.43 -16.45
N PRO A 326 -29.13 23.72 -16.85
CA PRO A 326 -29.51 24.13 -18.19
C PRO A 326 -28.63 23.45 -19.25
N ARG A 327 -29.23 23.01 -20.36
CA ARG A 327 -28.45 22.70 -21.56
C ARG A 327 -28.11 24.00 -22.28
N ASP A 328 -26.83 24.19 -22.58
CA ASP A 328 -26.35 25.23 -23.49
C ASP A 328 -26.96 25.08 -24.90
#